data_AF-A0A7X5SBL7-F1
#
_entry.id   AF-A0A7X5SBL7-F1
#
_cell.length_a   1.000
_cell.length_b   1.000
_cell.length_c   1.000
_cell.angle_alpha   90.00
_cell.angle_beta   90.00
_cell.angle_gamma   90.00
#
_symmetry.space_group_name_H-M   'P 1'
#
loop_
_entity.id
_entity.type
_entity.pdbx_description
1 polymer ?
#
loop_
_entity_poly.entity_id
_entity_poly.type
_entity_poly.pdbx_seq_one_letter_code
_entity_poly.pdbx_strand_id
1 'polypeptide(L)'
;MAAEGGKVQQAGNDLSDRASLQRGAQLFMNYCSGCHSLKYLRYSRMASDLGLSEEEVMTNLNFTGAKIGEHIEGTMPHDAATKWFGKAPPDLTLIARVRGTDWVYTYLKSFYLDQTRPLGWNNQLFPNASMPNPLWELQGLQQAQ
;
A
#
# COMPACT_ATOMS: atom_id res chain seq x y z
N MET A 1 -16.70 8.54 -13.13
CA MET A 1 -16.15 8.38 -11.77
C MET A 1 -16.73 7.10 -11.22
N ALA A 2 -15.92 6.05 -11.01
CA ALA A 2 -16.42 4.81 -10.42
C ALA A 2 -16.92 5.11 -9.00
N ALA A 3 -18.03 4.51 -8.61
CA ALA A 3 -18.74 4.82 -7.37
C ALA A 3 -17.88 4.50 -6.14
N GLU A 4 -17.17 5.50 -5.63
CA GLU A 4 -16.37 5.42 -4.40
C GLU A 4 -17.29 5.69 -3.21
N GLY A 5 -18.13 4.71 -2.83
CA GLY A 5 -19.17 4.93 -1.83
C GLY A 5 -19.74 3.67 -1.19
N GLY A 6 -18.98 2.59 -1.13
CA GLY A 6 -19.38 1.38 -0.41
C GLY A 6 -19.27 1.54 1.12
N LYS A 7 -20.00 0.71 1.87
CA LYS A 7 -19.82 0.61 3.32
C LYS A 7 -18.37 0.20 3.63
N VAL A 8 -17.71 0.97 4.49
CA VAL A 8 -16.34 0.68 4.96
C VAL A 8 -16.36 0.00 6.32
N GLN A 9 -15.42 -0.92 6.53
CA GLN A 9 -15.11 -1.53 7.82
C GLN A 9 -14.16 -0.62 8.61
N GLN A 10 -14.38 -0.53 9.92
CA GLN A 10 -13.50 0.20 10.84
C GLN A 10 -12.10 -0.43 10.87
N ALA A 11 -11.06 0.37 10.63
CA ALA A 11 -9.68 -0.10 10.58
C ALA A 11 -9.07 -0.37 11.97
N GLY A 12 -9.61 0.26 13.02
CA GLY A 12 -9.12 0.09 14.40
C GLY A 12 -7.69 0.61 14.61
N ASN A 13 -7.27 1.61 13.84
CA ASN A 13 -5.91 2.14 13.90
C ASN A 13 -5.66 3.01 15.15
N ASP A 14 -4.56 2.75 15.84
CA ASP A 14 -4.05 3.56 16.95
C ASP A 14 -2.68 4.13 16.57
N LEU A 15 -2.56 5.46 16.54
CA LEU A 15 -1.32 6.16 16.18
C LEU A 15 -0.31 6.18 17.34
N SER A 16 -0.71 5.79 18.55
CA SER A 16 0.17 5.64 19.70
C SER A 16 0.76 4.24 19.83
N ASP A 17 0.18 3.23 19.16
CA ASP A 17 0.73 1.87 19.11
C ASP A 17 1.92 1.80 18.15
N ARG A 18 3.09 2.09 18.71
CA ARG A 18 4.36 2.08 17.99
C ARG A 18 4.68 0.71 17.38
N ALA A 19 4.34 -0.38 18.05
CA ALA A 19 4.59 -1.72 17.54
C ALA A 19 3.72 -2.01 16.31
N SER A 20 2.46 -1.56 16.31
CA SER A 20 1.58 -1.63 15.14
C SER A 20 2.13 -0.80 13.98
N LEU A 21 2.58 0.43 14.24
CA LEU A 21 3.18 1.28 13.21
C LEU A 21 4.45 0.67 12.60
N GLN A 22 5.32 0.06 13.41
CA GLN A 22 6.51 -0.64 12.93
C GLN A 22 6.15 -1.84 12.03
N ARG A 23 5.17 -2.66 12.43
CA ARG A 23 4.64 -3.74 11.56
C ARG A 23 4.05 -3.19 10.26
N GLY A 24 3.32 -2.07 10.33
CA GLY A 24 2.77 -1.39 9.17
C GLY A 24 3.85 -0.91 8.19
N ALA A 25 4.95 -0.36 8.69
CA ALA A 25 6.10 0.04 7.88
C ALA A 25 6.76 -1.17 7.21
N GLN A 26 6.99 -2.26 7.96
CA GLN A 26 7.51 -3.50 7.41
C GLN A 26 6.62 -4.07 6.29
N LEU A 27 5.30 -4.12 6.52
CA LEU A 27 4.34 -4.59 5.52
C LEU A 27 4.31 -3.69 4.28
N PHE A 28 4.35 -2.37 4.46
CA PHE A 28 4.43 -1.43 3.34
C PHE A 28 5.69 -1.69 2.51
N MET A 29 6.85 -1.83 3.15
CA MET A 29 8.10 -2.06 2.43
C MET A 29 8.08 -3.39 1.68
N ASN A 30 7.55 -4.46 2.29
CA ASN A 30 7.54 -5.79 1.68
C ASN A 30 6.50 -5.97 0.56
N TYR A 31 5.32 -5.34 0.67
CA TYR A 31 4.20 -5.60 -0.25
C TYR A 31 3.85 -4.41 -1.16
N CYS A 32 4.21 -3.19 -0.78
CA CYS A 32 3.72 -1.98 -1.44
C CYS A 32 4.84 -1.18 -2.13
N SER A 33 6.01 -1.07 -1.51
CA SER A 33 7.09 -0.16 -1.95
C SER A 33 7.62 -0.46 -3.36
N GLY A 34 7.50 -1.72 -3.82
CA GLY A 34 7.87 -2.10 -5.18
C GLY A 34 7.03 -1.42 -6.26
N CYS A 35 5.82 -0.95 -5.93
CA CYS A 35 4.92 -0.27 -6.87
C CYS A 35 4.60 1.16 -6.46
N HIS A 36 4.48 1.42 -5.16
CA HIS A 36 3.99 2.67 -4.59
C HIS A 36 5.09 3.43 -3.87
N SER A 37 5.13 4.75 -4.09
CA SER A 37 6.01 5.64 -3.35
C SER A 37 5.33 6.17 -2.08
N LEU A 38 6.18 6.63 -1.14
CA LEU A 38 5.84 7.63 -0.13
C LEU A 38 6.76 8.84 -0.36
N LYS A 39 6.69 9.44 -1.55
CA LYS A 39 7.71 10.37 -2.07
C LYS A 39 7.83 11.68 -1.30
N TYR A 40 6.90 11.98 -0.40
CA TYR A 40 7.00 13.12 0.52
C TYR A 40 7.46 12.72 1.94
N LEU A 41 7.79 11.45 2.17
CA LEU A 41 8.30 10.92 3.42
C LEU A 41 9.77 10.49 3.26
N ARG A 42 10.64 11.00 4.14
CA ARG A 42 12.06 10.59 4.21
C ARG A 42 12.22 9.39 5.14
N TYR A 43 13.20 8.53 4.86
CA TYR A 43 13.53 7.41 5.75
C TYR A 43 13.89 7.87 7.17
N SER A 44 14.63 8.98 7.31
CA SER A 44 15.00 9.57 8.61
C SER A 44 13.78 10.02 9.41
N ARG A 45 12.76 10.57 8.75
CA ARG A 45 11.52 10.97 9.41
C ARG A 45 10.75 9.77 9.90
N MET A 46 10.60 8.75 9.05
CA MET A 46 9.98 7.48 9.42
C MET A 46 10.73 6.83 10.60
N ALA A 47 12.07 6.82 10.59
CA ALA A 47 12.88 6.31 11.69
C ALA A 47 12.54 7.00 13.02
N SER A 48 12.51 8.33 13.04
CA SER A 48 12.20 9.12 14.22
C SER A 48 10.78 8.85 14.75
N ASP A 49 9.78 8.87 13.86
CA ASP A 49 8.38 8.62 14.24
C ASP A 49 8.21 7.18 14.77
N LEU A 50 8.85 6.19 14.14
CA LEU A 50 8.79 4.78 14.54
C LEU A 50 9.74 4.39 15.66
N GLY A 51 10.67 5.27 16.05
CA GLY A 51 11.62 5.03 17.14
C GLY A 51 12.64 3.96 16.81
N LEU A 52 12.98 3.90 15.54
CA LEU A 52 13.98 3.00 15.01
C LEU A 52 15.28 3.79 14.83
N SER A 53 16.39 3.12 15.08
CA SER A 53 17.70 3.60 14.68
C SER A 53 17.84 3.65 13.16
N GLU A 54 18.81 4.43 12.69
CA GLU A 54 19.18 4.43 11.28
C GLU A 54 19.57 3.02 10.81
N GLU A 55 20.36 2.29 11.59
CA GLU A 55 20.77 0.93 11.26
C GLU A 55 19.57 -0.01 11.07
N GLU A 56 18.58 0.04 11.98
CA GLU A 56 17.37 -0.78 11.86
C GLU A 56 16.57 -0.46 10.60
N VAL A 57 16.40 0.83 10.27
CA VAL A 57 15.68 1.24 9.05
C VAL A 57 16.43 0.82 7.80
N MET A 58 17.74 1.10 7.76
CA MET A 58 18.55 0.86 6.59
C MET A 58 18.77 -0.63 6.31
N THR A 59 18.80 -1.45 7.36
CA THR A 59 18.95 -2.91 7.24
C THR A 59 17.64 -3.60 6.89
N ASN A 60 16.52 -3.19 7.50
CA ASN A 60 15.28 -3.96 7.45
C ASN A 60 14.18 -3.36 6.56
N LEU A 61 14.25 -2.06 6.25
CA LEU A 61 13.17 -1.32 5.57
C LEU A 61 13.61 -0.65 4.27
N ASN A 62 14.92 -0.59 3.98
CA ASN A 62 15.44 0.02 2.77
C ASN A 62 15.92 -1.04 1.77
N PHE A 63 15.06 -1.37 0.83
CA PHE A 63 15.37 -2.33 -0.24
C PHE A 63 15.90 -1.68 -1.52
N THR A 64 15.99 -0.35 -1.57
CA THR A 64 16.35 0.41 -2.77
C THR A 64 17.79 0.90 -2.77
N GLY A 65 18.50 0.79 -1.64
CA GLY A 65 19.83 1.36 -1.47
C GLY A 65 19.84 2.89 -1.35
N ALA A 66 18.68 3.49 -1.05
CA ALA A 66 18.57 4.92 -0.78
C ALA A 66 19.39 5.31 0.47
N LYS A 67 19.71 6.58 0.64
CA LYS A 67 20.30 7.11 1.88
C LYS A 67 19.23 7.41 2.91
N ILE A 68 19.57 7.41 4.20
CA ILE A 68 18.62 7.71 5.29
C ILE A 68 17.91 9.07 5.12
N GLY A 69 18.58 10.05 4.50
CA GLY A 69 18.00 11.37 4.24
C GLY A 69 17.10 11.44 3.01
N GLU A 70 17.03 10.40 2.18
CA GLU A 70 16.26 10.40 0.93
C GLU A 70 14.79 10.04 1.15
N HIS A 71 13.96 10.36 0.15
CA HIS A 71 12.55 9.98 0.16
C HIS A 71 12.37 8.51 -0.18
N ILE A 72 11.24 7.96 0.24
CA ILE A 72 10.84 6.59 -0.09
C ILE A 72 10.18 6.63 -1.48
N GLU A 73 10.99 6.41 -2.51
CA GLU A 73 10.53 6.35 -3.90
C GLU A 73 10.06 4.94 -4.27
N GLY A 74 9.07 4.88 -5.17
CA GLY A 74 8.64 3.62 -5.77
C GLY A 74 9.64 3.20 -6.84
N THR A 75 9.94 1.89 -6.93
CA THR A 75 10.91 1.38 -7.91
C THR A 75 10.31 1.14 -9.30
N MET A 76 8.97 1.13 -9.41
CA MET A 76 8.28 0.88 -10.66
C MET A 76 8.24 2.12 -11.58
N PRO A 77 8.76 2.03 -12.82
CA PRO A 77 8.68 3.13 -13.77
C PRO A 77 7.23 3.44 -14.17
N HIS A 78 6.86 4.72 -14.13
CA HIS A 78 5.49 5.18 -14.39
C HIS A 78 4.90 4.71 -15.74
N ASP A 79 5.68 4.84 -16.82
CA ASP A 79 5.21 4.51 -18.18
C ASP A 79 5.05 3.01 -18.37
N ALA A 80 5.97 2.22 -17.79
CA ALA A 80 5.88 0.77 -17.79
C ALA A 80 4.66 0.31 -16.98
N ALA A 81 4.44 0.88 -15.80
CA ALA A 81 3.29 0.58 -14.96
C ALA A 81 1.96 0.89 -15.65
N THR A 82 1.88 2.03 -16.34
CA THR A 82 0.71 2.41 -17.13
C THR A 82 0.45 1.41 -18.25
N LYS A 83 1.49 0.93 -18.92
CA LYS A 83 1.36 -0.10 -19.98
C LYS A 83 0.89 -1.45 -19.43
N TRP A 84 1.39 -1.88 -18.27
CA TRP A 84 1.08 -3.18 -17.70
C TRP A 84 -0.28 -3.23 -16.99
N PHE A 85 -0.63 -2.17 -16.26
CA PHE A 85 -1.81 -2.14 -15.39
C PHE A 85 -2.94 -1.22 -15.92
N GLY A 86 -2.70 -0.50 -17.03
CA GLY A 86 -3.59 0.52 -17.58
C GLY A 86 -3.52 1.85 -16.85
N LYS A 87 -2.92 1.90 -15.65
CA LYS A 87 -2.72 3.10 -14.85
C LYS A 87 -1.51 2.94 -13.95
N ALA A 88 -0.71 4.00 -13.82
CA ALA A 88 0.38 4.01 -12.85
C ALA A 88 -0.15 3.96 -11.40
N PRO A 89 0.53 3.20 -10.51
CA PRO A 89 0.25 3.22 -9.08
C PRO A 89 0.33 4.65 -8.52
N PRO A 90 -0.64 5.10 -7.72
CA PRO A 90 -0.56 6.39 -7.05
C PRO A 90 0.51 6.40 -5.96
N ASP A 91 1.04 7.59 -5.68
CA ASP A 91 1.77 7.85 -4.43
C ASP A 91 0.83 7.69 -3.23
N LEU A 92 1.32 7.06 -2.17
CA LEU A 92 0.51 6.74 -0.99
C LEU A 92 0.78 7.65 0.22
N THR A 93 1.66 8.66 0.10
CA THR A 93 2.06 9.50 1.25
C THR A 93 0.86 10.10 2.00
N LEU A 94 -0.19 10.49 1.27
CA LEU A 94 -1.38 11.12 1.83
C LEU A 94 -2.67 10.30 1.62
N ILE A 95 -2.57 9.03 1.20
CA ILE A 95 -3.75 8.26 0.80
C ILE A 95 -4.75 8.10 1.95
N ALA A 96 -4.26 7.86 3.17
CA ALA A 96 -5.10 7.75 4.36
C ALA A 96 -5.83 9.07 4.70
N ARG A 97 -5.25 10.23 4.35
CA ARG A 97 -5.91 11.53 4.51
C ARG A 97 -6.95 11.81 3.43
N VAL A 98 -6.67 11.39 2.20
CA VAL A 98 -7.56 11.60 1.04
C VAL A 98 -8.77 10.65 1.08
N ARG A 99 -8.58 9.41 1.51
CA ARG A 99 -9.58 8.35 1.47
C ARG A 99 -10.15 7.96 2.84
N GLY A 100 -9.43 8.23 3.92
CA GLY A 100 -9.71 7.67 5.24
C GLY A 100 -9.06 6.30 5.46
N THR A 101 -8.71 5.98 6.71
CA THR A 101 -8.08 4.70 7.09
C THR A 101 -9.01 3.51 6.88
N ASP A 102 -10.29 3.66 7.22
CA ASP A 102 -11.33 2.64 7.01
C ASP A 102 -11.48 2.27 5.53
N TRP A 103 -11.36 3.25 4.64
CA TRP A 103 -11.39 3.00 3.20
C TRP A 103 -10.18 2.19 2.75
N VAL A 104 -8.97 2.55 3.20
CA VAL A 104 -7.74 1.80 2.86
C VAL A 104 -7.81 0.37 3.37
N TYR A 105 -8.23 0.19 4.63
CA TYR A 105 -8.42 -1.12 5.25
C TYR A 105 -9.41 -1.98 4.46
N THR A 106 -10.58 -1.41 4.15
CA THR A 106 -11.63 -2.11 3.41
C THR A 106 -11.17 -2.43 1.99
N TYR A 107 -10.55 -1.48 1.29
CA TYR A 107 -10.01 -1.69 -0.06
C TYR A 107 -9.05 -2.88 -0.10
N LEU A 108 -8.10 -2.99 0.83
CA LEU A 108 -7.16 -4.10 0.90
C LEU A 108 -7.82 -5.46 1.24
N LYS A 109 -9.00 -5.46 1.86
CA LYS A 109 -9.76 -6.67 2.23
C LYS A 109 -10.86 -7.04 1.25
N SER A 110 -11.14 -6.19 0.26
CA SER A 110 -12.28 -6.34 -0.65
C SER A 110 -11.89 -6.92 -2.02
N PHE A 111 -10.66 -7.41 -2.18
CA PHE A 111 -10.23 -8.10 -3.39
C PHE A 111 -10.83 -9.50 -3.48
N TYR A 112 -11.24 -9.89 -4.69
CA TYR A 112 -11.75 -11.23 -4.99
C TYR A 112 -11.33 -11.67 -6.40
N LEU A 113 -11.31 -12.98 -6.63
CA LEU A 113 -10.99 -13.57 -7.92
C LEU A 113 -12.06 -13.23 -8.96
N ASP A 114 -11.62 -12.72 -10.10
CA ASP A 114 -12.48 -12.39 -11.24
C ASP A 114 -11.70 -12.64 -12.53
N GLN A 115 -11.94 -13.80 -13.14
CA GLN A 115 -11.26 -14.22 -14.37
C GLN A 115 -11.62 -13.38 -15.59
N THR A 116 -12.64 -12.51 -15.50
CA THR A 116 -12.98 -11.57 -16.57
C THR A 116 -12.05 -10.35 -16.58
N ARG A 117 -11.28 -10.12 -15.51
CA ARG A 117 -10.32 -9.02 -15.39
C ARG A 117 -8.94 -9.42 -15.91
N PRO A 118 -8.17 -8.50 -16.53
CA PRO A 118 -6.86 -8.81 -17.10
C PRO A 118 -5.85 -9.45 -16.14
N LEU A 119 -5.93 -9.12 -14.84
CA LEU A 119 -5.04 -9.64 -13.80
C LEU A 119 -5.71 -10.71 -12.92
N GLY A 120 -6.94 -11.12 -13.23
CA GLY A 120 -7.67 -12.13 -12.46
C GLY A 120 -8.26 -11.66 -11.14
N TRP A 121 -8.23 -10.35 -10.84
CA TRP A 121 -8.72 -9.77 -9.59
C TRP A 121 -9.65 -8.59 -9.84
N ASN A 122 -10.65 -8.45 -8.97
CA ASN A 122 -11.52 -7.29 -8.88
C ASN A 122 -11.71 -6.90 -7.40
N ASN A 123 -12.37 -5.77 -7.14
CA ASN A 123 -12.54 -5.24 -5.80
C ASN A 123 -13.99 -4.78 -5.55
N GLN A 124 -14.59 -5.20 -4.44
CA GLN A 124 -15.99 -4.85 -4.11
C GLN A 124 -16.17 -3.38 -3.76
N LEU A 125 -15.18 -2.74 -3.12
CA LEU A 125 -15.25 -1.33 -2.73
C LEU A 125 -14.90 -0.40 -3.90
N PHE A 126 -13.97 -0.82 -4.75
CA PHE A 126 -13.52 -0.06 -5.91
C PHE A 126 -13.53 -0.92 -7.17
N PRO A 127 -14.71 -1.10 -7.80
CA PRO A 127 -14.87 -1.98 -8.94
C PRO A 127 -13.95 -1.61 -10.10
N ASN A 128 -13.44 -2.63 -10.78
CA ASN A 128 -12.50 -2.53 -11.89
C ASN A 128 -11.13 -1.95 -11.50
N ALA A 129 -10.71 -2.12 -10.25
CA ALA A 129 -9.35 -1.81 -9.82
C ALA A 129 -8.31 -2.42 -10.78
N SER A 130 -7.34 -1.60 -11.18
CA SER A 130 -6.17 -2.04 -11.96
C SER A 130 -5.15 -2.80 -11.11
N MET A 131 -5.20 -2.63 -9.79
CA MET A 131 -4.27 -3.26 -8.87
C MET A 131 -4.65 -4.74 -8.70
N PRO A 132 -3.70 -5.68 -8.83
CA PRO A 132 -3.95 -7.07 -8.41
C PRO A 132 -4.12 -7.15 -6.88
N ASN A 133 -4.58 -8.27 -6.34
CA ASN A 133 -4.61 -8.45 -4.88
C ASN A 133 -3.17 -8.60 -4.35
N PRO A 134 -2.63 -7.65 -3.55
CA PRO A 134 -1.26 -7.75 -3.07
C PRO A 134 -1.12 -8.67 -1.85
N LEU A 135 -2.23 -9.05 -1.21
CA LEU A 135 -2.25 -9.81 0.05
C LEU A 135 -2.84 -11.21 -0.11
N TRP A 136 -2.96 -11.72 -1.33
CA TRP A 136 -3.63 -12.99 -1.62
C TRP A 136 -2.99 -14.19 -0.90
N GLU A 137 -1.67 -14.18 -0.71
CA GLU A 137 -0.97 -15.25 0.03
C GLU A 137 -1.30 -15.24 1.53
N LEU A 138 -1.62 -14.07 2.07
CA LEU A 138 -1.95 -13.89 3.48
C LEU A 138 -3.44 -14.11 3.77
N GLN A 139 -4.30 -13.76 2.80
CA GLN A 139 -5.75 -13.83 2.93
C GLN A 139 -6.32 -15.14 2.37
N GLY A 140 -5.59 -15.85 1.52
CA GLY A 140 -6.11 -16.90 0.66
C GLY A 140 -6.94 -16.34 -0.51
N LEU A 141 -7.41 -17.24 -1.37
CA LEU A 141 -8.20 -16.90 -2.55
C LEU A 141 -9.65 -16.56 -2.14
N GLN A 142 -9.98 -15.27 -2.22
CA GLN A 142 -11.33 -14.78 -1.94
C GLN A 142 -12.22 -14.90 -3.19
N GLN A 143 -13.49 -15.26 -3.00
CA GLN A 143 -14.52 -15.27 -4.04
C GLN A 143 -15.55 -14.17 -3.77
N ALA A 144 -16.21 -13.70 -4.83
CA ALA A 144 -17.36 -12.81 -4.67
C ALA A 144 -18.45 -13.53 -3.86
N GLN A 145 -19.05 -12.82 -2.91
CA GLN A 145 -20.27 -13.26 -2.22
C GLN A 145 -21.49 -13.05 -3.10
#